data_AF-A0A7R9ZYJ8-F1
#
_entry.id   AF-A0A7R9ZYJ8-F1
#
_cell.length_a   1.000
_cell.length_b   1.000
_cell.length_c   1.000
_cell.angle_alpha   90.00
_cell.angle_beta   90.00
_cell.angle_gamma   90.00
#
_symmetry.space_group_name_H-M   'P 1'
#
loop_
_entity.id
_entity.type
_entity.pdbx_description
1 polymer ?
#
loop_
_entity_poly.entity_id
_entity_poly.type
_entity_poly.pdbx_seq_one_letter_code
_entity_poly.pdbx_strand_id
1 'polypeptide(L)'
;YRTHLHKRLSSKACGMPCSRMHVANIALAVLTLGPSVAESYAQLGRGRSSPGALRSGGEGARRDAALLAAGPGVAAATDRRSEAVPFMELSTVVQCLIVVIVQYFAFHLLGLISKVSHWLCDIRNGAIQKSLENVSIFMNMLPMIGMLIITSQLQAEGLMRGQRDPETYGIPQWWNATGLRVTVGAGILAMLFQTLSTVSAPADPGQSGILVSMFFAGFRTAFTFVQYLGISVVLVGVTFMHEPFDVWLNRGRIGPSAPLVCMINLAIQFFLTFLVLLAATASDEFHSRATGFLAKAAKAGALAQRLVPAIAATIAVAGLRSTDTSHEAGEVQRWAQIFLSLCVDSVLVHTVLAISVTCMEEAREMKSRLERDGSRGRGFVLFNTLRALAMLCVFVGIGGIAVSILLCKAPNGWSATPKMSPVQTCTLVIAMQYVIVHGLSSAAGLCEQVRSSDVERRMSFTDAAEAAKDSSAVCPMLCVVFLAARIQAFQVDAKASPQTWVEECVFACMLASVLHAVLMIVMIIMSFNLPAEAHPSAPHYSLFHFGVHVDFGGEVEEETPQPKGKLGGFFLVACQAICLAIVYAGVAGIVT
;
A
#
# COMPACT_ATOMS: atom_id res chain seq x y z
N TYR A 1 38.70 11.24 5.53
CA TYR A 1 38.28 10.13 4.64
C TYR A 1 37.13 10.53 3.71
N ARG A 2 36.00 11.05 4.23
CA ARG A 2 34.81 11.53 3.47
C ARG A 2 35.13 12.58 2.38
N THR A 3 35.98 13.55 2.69
CA THR A 3 36.45 14.60 1.76
C THR A 3 37.42 14.09 0.69
N HIS A 4 38.20 13.06 1.00
CA HIS A 4 39.10 12.41 0.05
C HIS A 4 38.35 11.49 -0.94
N LEU A 5 37.27 10.84 -0.47
CA LEU A 5 36.40 10.01 -1.31
C LEU A 5 35.58 10.88 -2.29
N HIS A 6 35.07 12.02 -1.81
CA HIS A 6 34.31 12.97 -2.63
C HIS A 6 35.16 13.59 -3.75
N LYS A 7 36.43 13.93 -3.47
CA LYS A 7 37.37 14.43 -4.50
C LYS A 7 37.76 13.35 -5.52
N ARG A 8 37.94 12.09 -5.11
CA ARG A 8 38.25 10.99 -6.05
C ARG A 8 37.06 10.55 -6.91
N LEU A 9 35.82 10.69 -6.40
CA LEU A 9 34.61 10.40 -7.16
C LEU A 9 34.27 11.55 -8.13
N SER A 10 34.45 12.80 -7.70
CA SER A 10 34.29 13.99 -8.56
C SER A 10 35.34 14.04 -9.68
N SER A 11 36.60 13.69 -9.42
CA SER A 11 37.63 13.72 -10.47
C SER A 11 37.50 12.59 -11.49
N LYS A 12 36.84 11.47 -11.15
CA LYS A 12 36.53 10.38 -12.11
C LYS A 12 35.26 10.64 -12.93
N ALA A 13 34.44 11.62 -12.55
CA ALA A 13 33.19 11.97 -13.25
C ALA A 13 33.41 12.82 -14.52
N CYS A 14 34.59 13.42 -14.71
CA CYS A 14 34.89 14.27 -15.88
C CYS A 14 35.09 13.53 -17.22
N GLY A 15 34.90 12.20 -17.27
CA GLY A 15 35.13 11.41 -18.49
C GLY A 15 34.09 10.32 -18.78
N MET A 16 32.91 10.35 -18.15
CA MET A 16 31.87 9.32 -18.36
C MET A 16 30.67 9.87 -19.16
N PRO A 17 30.03 9.05 -20.02
CA PRO A 17 28.84 9.45 -20.76
C PRO A 17 27.67 9.81 -19.83
N CYS A 18 26.89 10.83 -20.19
CA CYS A 18 25.84 11.47 -19.38
C CYS A 18 24.83 10.53 -18.69
N SER A 19 24.61 9.31 -19.19
CA SER A 19 23.68 8.36 -18.57
C SER A 19 24.17 7.80 -17.24
N ARG A 20 25.49 7.62 -17.05
CA ARG A 20 26.06 7.12 -15.79
C ARG A 20 26.10 8.18 -14.68
N MET A 21 26.13 9.46 -15.07
CA MET A 21 26.11 10.59 -14.14
C MET A 21 24.72 10.77 -13.50
N HIS A 22 23.65 10.51 -14.25
CA HIS A 22 22.28 10.52 -13.73
C HIS A 22 22.02 9.34 -12.78
N VAL A 23 22.54 8.15 -13.08
CA VAL A 23 22.48 6.98 -12.19
C VAL A 23 23.22 7.25 -10.88
N ALA A 24 24.41 7.86 -10.95
CA ALA A 24 25.15 8.25 -9.75
C ALA A 24 24.38 9.29 -8.92
N ASN A 25 23.72 10.26 -9.55
CA ASN A 25 22.91 11.26 -8.84
C ASN A 25 21.59 10.71 -8.28
N ILE A 26 20.96 9.73 -8.93
CA ILE A 26 19.76 9.04 -8.42
C ILE A 26 20.14 8.10 -7.26
N ALA A 27 21.22 7.33 -7.41
CA ALA A 27 21.76 6.54 -6.31
C ALA A 27 22.19 7.45 -5.15
N LEU A 28 22.78 8.62 -5.44
CA LEU A 28 23.11 9.62 -4.43
C LEU A 28 21.86 10.23 -3.80
N ALA A 29 20.76 10.46 -4.52
CA ALA A 29 19.49 10.95 -3.97
C ALA A 29 18.80 9.91 -3.06
N VAL A 30 18.83 8.63 -3.45
CA VAL A 30 18.34 7.53 -2.61
C VAL A 30 19.26 7.29 -1.40
N LEU A 31 20.58 7.45 -1.59
CA LEU A 31 21.61 7.38 -0.54
C LEU A 31 21.77 8.68 0.26
N THR A 32 21.10 9.79 -0.04
CA THR A 32 21.07 10.99 0.82
C THR A 32 19.82 11.01 1.69
N LEU A 33 18.75 10.35 1.27
CA LEU A 33 17.57 10.06 2.10
C LEU A 33 17.84 8.97 3.15
N GLY A 34 18.70 7.99 2.86
CA GLY A 34 19.08 6.92 3.79
C GLY A 34 19.88 7.34 5.04
N PRO A 35 20.93 8.19 4.96
CA PRO A 35 21.77 8.55 6.09
C PRO A 35 21.22 9.66 6.96
N SER A 36 20.36 10.57 6.50
CA SER A 36 19.63 11.48 7.41
C SER A 36 18.73 10.70 8.39
N VAL A 37 18.19 9.57 7.91
CA VAL A 37 17.42 8.61 8.70
C VAL A 37 18.35 7.72 9.56
N ALA A 38 19.45 7.20 9.01
CA ALA A 38 20.39 6.37 9.76
C ALA A 38 21.21 7.14 10.84
N GLU A 39 21.45 8.44 10.65
CA GLU A 39 22.15 9.30 11.61
C GLU A 39 21.23 9.67 12.80
N SER A 40 19.92 9.75 12.58
CA SER A 40 18.91 9.71 13.67
C SER A 40 18.88 8.36 14.39
N TYR A 41 19.04 7.22 13.68
CA TYR A 41 19.09 5.88 14.31
C TYR A 41 20.40 5.61 15.09
N ALA A 42 21.54 6.14 14.65
CA ALA A 42 22.83 5.94 15.33
C ALA A 42 22.95 6.74 16.63
N GLN A 43 22.20 7.84 16.77
CA GLN A 43 22.16 8.59 18.04
C GLN A 43 21.27 7.92 19.10
N LEU A 44 20.18 7.25 18.72
CA LEU A 44 19.35 6.48 19.66
C LEU A 44 19.97 5.15 20.12
N GLY A 45 20.91 4.58 19.36
CA GLY A 45 21.62 3.34 19.72
C GLY A 45 22.65 3.47 20.85
N ARG A 46 23.00 4.69 21.29
CA ARG A 46 23.91 4.91 22.44
C ARG A 46 23.20 4.96 23.80
N GLY A 47 21.87 4.89 23.83
CA GLY A 47 21.09 4.89 25.05
C GLY A 47 20.88 3.49 25.63
N ARG A 48 21.93 2.76 26.02
CA ARG A 48 21.76 1.65 26.97
C ARG A 48 22.93 1.50 27.95
N SER A 49 22.51 1.25 29.20
CA SER A 49 23.22 0.64 30.33
C SER A 49 24.35 1.42 30.99
N SER A 50 24.02 2.04 32.13
CA SER A 50 24.86 1.95 33.33
C SER A 50 24.08 1.21 34.43
N PRO A 51 24.63 0.13 35.00
CA PRO A 51 24.07 -0.54 36.17
C PRO A 51 24.60 0.08 37.46
N GLY A 52 23.71 0.26 38.45
CA GLY A 52 24.05 0.24 39.88
C GLY A 52 24.70 1.50 40.47
N ALA A 53 23.92 2.21 41.30
CA ALA A 53 24.45 2.81 42.53
C ALA A 53 23.35 2.83 43.59
N LEU A 54 23.47 1.92 44.56
CA LEU A 54 22.81 2.01 45.85
C LEU A 54 23.10 3.38 46.48
N ARG A 55 22.07 4.07 46.97
CA ARG A 55 22.23 4.89 48.17
C ARG A 55 20.94 4.97 48.98
N SER A 56 21.05 4.39 50.17
CA SER A 56 20.16 4.49 51.32
C SER A 56 19.93 5.93 51.77
N GLY A 57 18.75 6.20 52.32
CA GLY A 57 18.51 7.37 53.17
C GLY A 57 17.03 7.66 53.33
N GLY A 58 16.44 7.16 54.41
CA GLY A 58 15.09 7.52 54.82
C GLY A 58 15.05 8.89 55.48
N GLU A 59 13.93 9.59 55.30
CA GLU A 59 13.33 10.65 56.14
C GLU A 59 12.05 11.03 55.37
N GLY A 60 10.85 10.91 55.92
CA GLY A 60 10.44 11.49 57.18
C GLY A 60 9.48 12.63 56.85
N ALA A 61 8.18 12.35 57.04
CA ALA A 61 7.05 13.24 56.91
C ALA A 61 7.33 14.73 57.20
N ARG A 62 6.95 15.64 56.28
CA ARG A 62 6.44 16.98 56.62
C ARG A 62 6.05 17.78 55.37
N ARG A 63 4.81 18.31 55.43
CA ARG A 63 4.26 19.54 54.80
C ARG A 63 3.13 19.33 53.80
N ASP A 64 2.03 18.78 54.30
CA ASP A 64 0.71 19.37 54.03
C ASP A 64 0.50 20.49 55.04
N ALA A 65 0.38 21.73 54.54
CA ALA A 65 -0.18 22.94 55.16
C ALA A 65 0.62 24.18 54.76
N ALA A 66 0.24 24.81 53.64
CA ALA A 66 0.15 26.26 53.53
C ALA A 66 -0.43 26.65 52.17
N LEU A 67 -1.28 27.69 52.19
CA LEU A 67 -1.75 28.53 51.09
C LEU A 67 -3.04 28.11 50.35
N LEU A 68 -4.14 28.18 51.10
CA LEU A 68 -5.34 28.89 50.64
C LEU A 68 -5.42 30.22 51.39
N ALA A 69 -5.32 31.36 50.68
CA ALA A 69 -6.06 32.62 50.92
C ALA A 69 -5.34 33.83 50.29
N ALA A 70 -5.85 34.33 49.16
CA ALA A 70 -6.07 35.76 48.83
C ALA A 70 -6.47 35.92 47.34
N GLY A 71 -7.65 36.48 47.07
CA GLY A 71 -8.00 37.07 45.76
C GLY A 71 -7.98 38.61 45.85
N PRO A 72 -8.62 39.38 44.93
CA PRO A 72 -8.71 39.25 43.47
C PRO A 72 -8.17 40.52 42.75
N GLY A 73 -7.87 40.42 41.44
CA GLY A 73 -7.93 41.56 40.50
C GLY A 73 -6.62 42.21 40.00
N VAL A 74 -6.30 41.93 38.72
CA VAL A 74 -5.73 42.83 37.69
C VAL A 74 -4.37 43.51 37.96
N ALA A 75 -3.29 42.97 37.37
CA ALA A 75 -2.45 43.66 36.34
C ALA A 75 -1.09 42.97 36.12
N ALA A 76 -0.66 42.96 34.86
CA ALA A 76 0.70 42.75 34.34
C ALA A 76 1.30 41.33 34.53
N ALA A 77 1.21 40.44 33.53
CA ALA A 77 2.01 40.43 32.30
C ALA A 77 3.51 40.21 32.55
N THR A 78 4.06 39.26 31.77
CA THR A 78 5.47 38.90 31.58
C THR A 78 6.19 38.21 32.74
N ASP A 79 5.96 36.89 32.87
CA ASP A 79 7.08 35.92 32.89
C ASP A 79 6.56 34.51 32.56
N ARG A 80 6.26 34.23 31.28
CA ARG A 80 6.21 32.84 30.81
C ARG A 80 7.65 32.45 30.47
N ARG A 81 8.37 31.87 31.43
CA ARG A 81 9.43 30.93 31.08
C ARG A 81 8.80 29.88 30.17
N SER A 82 9.29 29.81 28.93
CA SER A 82 9.10 28.65 28.06
C SER A 82 9.54 27.42 28.82
N GLU A 83 8.58 26.72 29.43
CA GLU A 83 8.73 25.28 29.59
C GLU A 83 8.80 24.74 28.16
N ALA A 84 10.00 24.32 27.77
CA ALA A 84 10.17 23.52 26.57
C ALA A 84 9.24 22.32 26.71
N VAL A 85 8.16 22.32 25.94
CA VAL A 85 7.32 21.13 25.76
C VAL A 85 8.29 20.02 25.35
N PRO A 86 8.47 18.96 26.16
CA PRO A 86 9.35 17.87 25.77
C PRO A 86 8.86 17.38 24.41
N PHE A 87 9.77 17.33 23.44
CA PHE A 87 9.50 16.81 22.11
C PHE A 87 8.89 15.42 22.30
N MET A 88 7.59 15.28 22.06
CA MET A 88 6.93 13.99 22.19
C MET A 88 7.54 13.10 21.11
N GLU A 89 8.32 12.10 21.50
CA GLU A 89 8.92 11.18 20.55
C GLU A 89 7.80 10.52 19.75
N LEU A 90 7.87 10.63 18.42
CA LEU A 90 6.86 10.09 17.53
C LEU A 90 6.82 8.57 17.69
N SER A 91 5.63 7.97 17.84
CA SER A 91 5.52 6.53 18.11
C SER A 91 6.25 5.69 17.07
N THR A 92 6.86 4.58 17.49
CA THR A 92 7.64 3.72 16.58
C THR A 92 6.80 3.28 15.38
N VAL A 93 5.52 3.04 15.62
CA VAL A 93 4.58 2.62 14.61
C VAL A 93 4.27 3.75 13.62
N VAL A 94 4.06 4.98 14.09
CA VAL A 94 3.84 6.14 13.23
C VAL A 94 5.09 6.43 12.38
N GLN A 95 6.29 6.33 12.96
CA GLN A 95 7.54 6.45 12.20
C GLN A 95 7.61 5.43 11.05
N CYS A 96 7.33 4.16 11.34
CA CYS A 96 7.32 3.11 10.32
C CYS A 96 6.27 3.38 9.23
N LEU A 97 5.09 3.86 9.63
CA LEU A 97 3.99 4.17 8.72
C LEU A 97 4.34 5.32 7.77
N ILE A 98 4.90 6.41 8.29
CA ILE A 98 5.38 7.55 7.50
C ILE A 98 6.42 7.09 6.47
N VAL A 99 7.37 6.26 6.90
CA VAL A 99 8.42 5.76 5.99
C VAL A 99 7.81 4.93 4.85
N VAL A 100 6.85 4.04 5.12
CA VAL A 100 6.17 3.26 4.08
C VAL A 100 5.35 4.15 3.13
N ILE A 101 4.67 5.18 3.66
CA ILE A 101 3.94 6.16 2.86
C ILE A 101 4.89 6.91 1.94
N VAL A 102 5.94 7.52 2.49
CA VAL A 102 6.93 8.28 1.71
C VAL A 102 7.59 7.39 0.67
N GLN A 103 7.92 6.14 1.02
CA GLN A 103 8.49 5.17 0.10
C GLN A 103 7.57 4.92 -1.11
N TYR A 104 6.30 4.58 -0.88
CA TYR A 104 5.35 4.33 -1.96
C TYR A 104 5.24 5.53 -2.93
N PHE A 105 4.98 6.72 -2.38
CA PHE A 105 4.78 7.92 -3.21
C PHE A 105 6.06 8.39 -3.90
N ALA A 106 7.23 8.27 -3.26
CA ALA A 106 8.51 8.62 -3.89
C ALA A 106 8.78 7.76 -5.13
N PHE A 107 8.53 6.45 -5.07
CA PHE A 107 8.74 5.57 -6.21
C PHE A 107 7.72 5.80 -7.33
N HIS A 108 6.45 6.04 -7.02
CA HIS A 108 5.47 6.40 -8.04
C HIS A 108 5.79 7.76 -8.69
N LEU A 109 6.28 8.73 -7.92
CA LEU A 109 6.74 10.02 -8.45
C LEU A 109 7.95 9.85 -9.37
N LEU A 110 8.93 9.02 -9.00
CA LEU A 110 10.08 8.69 -9.86
C LEU A 110 9.63 8.01 -11.16
N GLY A 111 8.67 7.09 -11.09
CA GLY A 111 8.09 6.46 -12.27
C GLY A 111 7.40 7.44 -13.19
N LEU A 112 6.66 8.40 -12.62
CA LEU A 112 6.02 9.47 -13.37
C LEU A 112 7.05 10.37 -14.06
N ILE A 113 8.07 10.83 -13.33
CA ILE A 113 9.14 11.66 -13.88
C ILE A 113 9.85 10.94 -15.03
N SER A 114 10.14 9.65 -14.88
CA SER A 114 10.77 8.86 -15.94
C SER A 114 9.92 8.85 -17.22
N LYS A 115 8.61 8.60 -17.12
CA LYS A 115 7.71 8.59 -18.30
C LYS A 115 7.57 9.96 -18.94
N VAL A 116 7.42 11.01 -18.13
CA VAL A 116 7.34 12.39 -18.62
C VAL A 116 8.65 12.79 -19.31
N SER A 117 9.80 12.39 -18.76
CA SER A 117 11.11 12.68 -19.36
C SER A 117 11.33 11.95 -20.70
N HIS A 118 10.84 10.72 -20.83
CA HIS A 118 10.85 9.99 -22.09
C HIS A 118 10.00 10.70 -23.14
N TRP A 119 8.78 11.12 -22.76
CA TRP A 119 7.85 11.80 -23.65
C TRP A 119 8.33 13.21 -24.07
N LEU A 120 8.97 13.97 -23.15
CA LEU A 120 9.43 15.33 -23.44
C LEU A 120 10.79 15.39 -24.14
N CYS A 121 11.73 14.51 -23.78
CA CYS A 121 13.13 14.66 -24.16
C CYS A 121 13.66 13.51 -25.03
N ASP A 122 12.83 12.52 -25.37
CA ASP A 122 13.22 11.31 -26.14
C ASP A 122 14.49 10.64 -25.58
N ILE A 123 14.68 10.73 -24.25
CA ILE A 123 15.81 10.11 -23.57
C ILE A 123 15.46 8.64 -23.35
N ARG A 124 15.88 7.80 -24.29
CA ARG A 124 15.64 6.35 -24.29
C ARG A 124 16.47 5.62 -23.22
N ASN A 125 16.10 5.79 -21.95
CA ASN A 125 16.68 5.03 -20.83
C ASN A 125 15.87 3.76 -20.55
N GLY A 126 15.89 2.80 -21.48
CA GLY A 126 15.16 1.52 -21.33
C GLY A 126 15.50 0.77 -20.03
N ALA A 127 16.72 0.93 -19.51
CA ALA A 127 17.14 0.34 -18.25
C ALA A 127 16.38 0.89 -17.02
N ILE A 128 16.07 2.20 -17.00
CA ILE A 128 15.34 2.83 -15.88
C ILE A 128 13.88 2.41 -15.91
N GLN A 129 13.26 2.37 -17.09
CA GLN A 129 11.89 1.90 -17.24
C GLN A 129 11.74 0.45 -16.82
N LYS A 130 12.62 -0.43 -17.31
CA LYS A 130 12.67 -1.84 -16.92
C LYS A 130 12.93 -2.02 -15.41
N SER A 131 13.73 -1.13 -14.81
CA SER A 131 13.92 -1.11 -13.36
C SER A 131 12.63 -0.80 -12.60
N LEU A 132 11.89 0.22 -13.04
CA LEU A 132 10.64 0.65 -12.40
C LEU A 132 9.55 -0.42 -12.51
N GLU A 133 9.45 -1.08 -13.66
CA GLU A 133 8.52 -2.21 -13.86
C GLU A 133 8.84 -3.37 -12.91
N ASN A 134 10.11 -3.73 -12.76
CA ASN A 134 10.53 -4.77 -11.82
C ASN A 134 10.28 -4.41 -10.35
N VAL A 135 10.35 -3.13 -9.99
CA VAL A 135 10.07 -2.64 -8.63
C VAL A 135 8.57 -2.56 -8.34
N SER A 136 7.71 -2.45 -9.36
CA SER A 136 6.25 -2.33 -9.21
C SER A 136 5.63 -3.48 -8.40
N ILE A 137 6.17 -4.70 -8.50
CA ILE A 137 5.71 -5.86 -7.72
C ILE A 137 5.83 -5.59 -6.21
N PHE A 138 6.93 -4.97 -5.78
CA PHE A 138 7.14 -4.60 -4.37
C PHE A 138 6.23 -3.45 -3.96
N MET A 139 5.99 -2.47 -4.84
CA MET A 139 5.06 -1.35 -4.58
C MET A 139 3.64 -1.83 -4.29
N ASN A 140 3.19 -2.89 -4.98
CA ASN A 140 1.87 -3.46 -4.76
C ASN A 140 1.70 -4.08 -3.36
N MET A 141 2.79 -4.41 -2.66
CA MET A 141 2.75 -4.91 -1.28
C MET A 141 2.66 -3.81 -0.22
N LEU A 142 3.12 -2.60 -0.53
CA LEU A 142 3.27 -1.52 0.45
C LEU A 142 1.95 -1.10 1.11
N PRO A 143 0.83 -0.97 0.37
CA PRO A 143 -0.45 -0.67 1.01
C PRO A 143 -0.86 -1.71 2.05
N MET A 144 -0.58 -3.00 1.80
CA MET A 144 -0.91 -4.05 2.77
C MET A 144 0.02 -4.04 3.99
N ILE A 145 1.30 -3.71 3.80
CA ILE A 145 2.22 -3.47 4.92
C ILE A 145 1.72 -2.29 5.74
N GLY A 146 1.29 -1.18 5.11
CA GLY A 146 0.66 -0.05 5.79
C GLY A 146 -0.59 -0.44 6.59
N MET A 147 -1.46 -1.28 6.00
CA MET A 147 -2.63 -1.81 6.71
C MET A 147 -2.27 -2.74 7.88
N LEU A 148 -1.19 -3.54 7.77
CA LEU A 148 -0.70 -4.36 8.89
C LEU A 148 -0.18 -3.48 10.05
N ILE A 149 0.53 -2.41 9.71
CA ILE A 149 1.00 -1.41 10.68
C ILE A 149 -0.20 -0.76 11.41
N ILE A 150 -1.22 -0.34 10.66
CA ILE A 150 -2.48 0.19 11.20
C ILE A 150 -3.19 -0.87 12.07
N THR A 151 -3.24 -2.13 11.63
CA THR A 151 -3.86 -3.22 12.39
C THR A 151 -3.17 -3.40 13.75
N SER A 152 -1.84 -3.27 13.80
CA SER A 152 -1.10 -3.29 15.07
C SER A 152 -1.46 -2.11 15.98
N GLN A 153 -1.73 -0.93 15.44
CA GLN A 153 -2.19 0.22 16.23
C GLN A 153 -3.61 0.02 16.73
N LEU A 154 -4.52 -0.42 15.85
CA LEU A 154 -5.91 -0.68 16.21
C LEU A 154 -6.02 -1.74 17.30
N GLN A 155 -5.14 -2.75 17.28
CA GLN A 155 -5.05 -3.71 18.37
C GLN A 155 -4.52 -3.06 19.66
N ALA A 156 -3.42 -2.30 19.60
CA ALA A 156 -2.88 -1.60 20.76
C ALA A 156 -3.93 -0.68 21.40
N GLU A 157 -4.63 0.12 20.60
CA GLU A 157 -5.70 1.01 21.04
C GLU A 157 -6.93 0.26 21.54
N GLY A 158 -7.28 -0.86 20.88
CA GLY A 158 -8.37 -1.73 21.30
C GLY A 158 -8.16 -2.33 22.70
N LEU A 159 -6.92 -2.66 23.05
CA LEU A 159 -6.56 -3.13 24.39
C LEU A 159 -6.61 -2.00 25.43
N MET A 160 -6.31 -0.77 25.03
CA MET A 160 -6.29 0.40 25.92
C MET A 160 -7.64 1.14 26.03
N ARG A 161 -8.58 0.91 25.11
CA ARG A 161 -9.93 1.53 25.04
C ARG A 161 -9.97 3.04 25.31
N GLY A 162 -8.94 3.77 24.87
CA GLY A 162 -8.85 5.23 25.04
C GLY A 162 -8.35 5.72 26.41
N GLN A 163 -7.86 4.84 27.29
CA GLN A 163 -7.16 5.24 28.51
C GLN A 163 -5.65 5.40 28.25
N ARG A 164 -5.21 6.65 28.04
CA ARG A 164 -3.81 7.10 27.87
C ARG A 164 -3.07 6.51 26.66
N ASP A 165 -1.96 7.17 26.31
CA ASP A 165 -1.10 6.78 25.20
C ASP A 165 -0.53 5.35 25.39
N PRO A 166 -0.70 4.45 24.41
CA PRO A 166 -0.27 3.05 24.51
C PRO A 166 1.25 2.89 24.74
N GLU A 167 2.04 3.89 24.36
CA GLU A 167 3.49 3.89 24.52
C GLU A 167 3.94 3.99 25.99
N THR A 168 3.12 4.62 26.85
CA THR A 168 3.40 4.68 28.30
C THR A 168 3.52 3.29 28.91
N TYR A 169 2.82 2.32 28.32
CA TYR A 169 2.79 0.93 28.75
C TYR A 169 3.74 0.02 27.95
N GLY A 170 4.55 0.58 27.05
CA GLY A 170 5.44 -0.19 26.18
C GLY A 170 4.69 -1.04 25.15
N ILE A 171 3.51 -0.58 24.71
CA ILE A 171 2.74 -1.18 23.61
C ILE A 171 2.99 -0.33 22.35
N PRO A 172 3.36 -0.93 21.21
CA PRO A 172 3.60 -2.35 20.97
C PRO A 172 4.88 -2.87 21.65
N GLN A 173 4.85 -4.13 22.05
CA GLN A 173 5.97 -4.81 22.69
C GLN A 173 7.25 -4.69 21.86
N TRP A 174 8.41 -4.65 22.53
CA TRP A 174 9.70 -4.35 21.90
C TRP A 174 10.03 -5.20 20.67
N TRP A 175 9.63 -6.47 20.65
CA TRP A 175 9.87 -7.38 19.54
C TRP A 175 8.94 -7.13 18.36
N ASN A 176 7.66 -6.77 18.60
CA ASN A 176 6.74 -6.33 17.55
C ASN A 176 7.20 -4.98 16.96
N ALA A 177 7.59 -4.03 17.82
CA ALA A 177 8.16 -2.76 17.40
C ALA A 177 9.45 -2.93 16.57
N THR A 178 10.32 -3.86 16.96
CA THR A 178 11.53 -4.20 16.20
C THR A 178 11.17 -4.88 14.87
N GLY A 179 10.19 -5.79 14.87
CA GLY A 179 9.67 -6.45 13.66
C GLY A 179 9.14 -5.43 12.63
N LEU A 180 8.43 -4.39 13.08
CA LEU A 180 7.98 -3.29 12.22
C LEU A 180 9.16 -2.55 11.59
N ARG A 181 10.16 -2.15 12.39
CA ARG A 181 11.36 -1.46 11.88
C ARG A 181 12.15 -2.32 10.89
N VAL A 182 12.33 -3.60 11.19
CA VAL A 182 13.02 -4.56 10.31
C VAL A 182 12.25 -4.74 9.00
N THR A 183 10.92 -4.86 9.06
CA THR A 183 10.07 -4.99 7.87
C THR A 183 10.24 -3.80 6.93
N VAL A 184 10.14 -2.58 7.46
CA VAL A 184 10.26 -1.35 6.67
C VAL A 184 11.68 -1.15 6.15
N GLY A 185 12.69 -1.31 7.01
CA GLY A 185 14.10 -1.16 6.64
C GLY A 185 14.54 -2.18 5.58
N ALA A 186 14.14 -3.45 5.74
CA ALA A 186 14.42 -4.49 4.75
C ALA A 186 13.70 -4.23 3.42
N GLY A 187 12.47 -3.69 3.45
CA GLY A 187 11.75 -3.30 2.24
C GLY A 187 12.45 -2.19 1.44
N ILE A 188 13.00 -1.17 2.11
CA ILE A 188 13.81 -0.12 1.45
C ILE A 188 15.05 -0.71 0.80
N LEU A 189 15.78 -1.56 1.53
CA LEU A 189 16.98 -2.20 1.01
C LEU A 189 16.66 -3.14 -0.16
N ALA A 190 15.58 -3.93 -0.08
CA ALA A 190 15.15 -4.82 -1.15
C ALA A 190 14.89 -4.04 -2.46
N MET A 191 14.20 -2.90 -2.39
CA MET A 191 13.96 -2.05 -3.56
C MET A 191 15.23 -1.39 -4.09
N LEU A 192 16.11 -0.93 -3.20
CA LEU A 192 17.39 -0.35 -3.60
C LEU A 192 18.22 -1.41 -4.34
N PHE A 193 18.34 -2.62 -3.81
CA PHE A 193 19.08 -3.68 -4.49
C PHE A 193 18.41 -4.15 -5.77
N GLN A 194 17.08 -4.11 -5.87
CA GLN A 194 16.35 -4.38 -7.11
C GLN A 194 16.63 -3.33 -8.20
N THR A 195 16.72 -2.05 -7.85
CA THR A 195 17.08 -1.00 -8.83
C THR A 195 18.54 -1.12 -9.26
N LEU A 196 19.45 -1.39 -8.32
CA LEU A 196 20.86 -1.63 -8.60
C LEU A 196 21.09 -2.87 -9.47
N SER A 197 20.37 -3.97 -9.25
CA SER A 197 20.50 -5.19 -10.04
C SER A 197 20.09 -4.96 -11.49
N THR A 198 19.02 -4.19 -11.72
CA THR A 198 18.54 -3.88 -13.08
C THR A 198 19.42 -2.89 -13.83
N VAL A 199 19.97 -1.91 -13.12
CA VAL A 199 20.86 -0.91 -13.73
C VAL A 199 22.25 -1.48 -14.01
N SER A 200 22.69 -2.45 -13.21
CA SER A 200 24.00 -3.11 -13.37
C SER A 200 23.95 -4.29 -14.34
N ALA A 201 22.77 -4.67 -14.84
CA ALA A 201 22.64 -5.71 -15.84
C ALA A 201 23.37 -5.28 -17.13
N PRO A 202 24.39 -6.02 -17.58
CA PRO A 202 25.17 -5.61 -18.74
C PRO A 202 24.34 -5.74 -20.02
N ALA A 203 24.52 -4.79 -20.95
CA ALA A 203 23.88 -4.82 -22.27
C ALA A 203 24.44 -5.94 -23.17
N ASP A 204 25.71 -6.32 -22.96
CA ASP A 204 26.38 -7.44 -23.62
C ASP A 204 26.82 -8.48 -22.57
N PRO A 205 26.75 -9.79 -22.85
CA PRO A 205 27.10 -10.86 -21.92
C PRO A 205 28.62 -11.00 -21.74
N GLY A 206 29.27 -9.96 -21.21
CA GLY A 206 30.64 -10.02 -20.72
C GLY A 206 30.68 -10.64 -19.32
N GLN A 207 31.64 -11.54 -19.10
CA GLN A 207 31.77 -12.38 -17.90
C GLN A 207 31.87 -11.60 -16.57
N SER A 208 32.28 -10.33 -16.60
CA SER A 208 32.39 -9.46 -15.40
C SER A 208 31.09 -8.77 -14.99
N GLY A 209 30.15 -8.52 -15.91
CA GLY A 209 28.88 -7.86 -15.61
C GLY A 209 27.85 -8.80 -14.98
N ILE A 210 27.92 -10.08 -15.35
CA ILE A 210 27.01 -11.14 -14.86
C ILE A 210 27.23 -11.38 -13.36
N LEU A 211 28.49 -11.43 -12.90
CA LEU A 211 28.79 -11.67 -11.48
C LEU A 211 28.26 -10.54 -10.58
N VAL A 212 28.33 -9.29 -11.06
CA VAL A 212 27.83 -8.11 -10.32
C VAL A 212 26.31 -8.10 -10.25
N SER A 213 25.61 -8.42 -11.34
CA SER A 213 24.14 -8.48 -11.32
C SER A 213 23.63 -9.63 -10.45
N MET A 214 24.27 -10.80 -10.48
CA MET A 214 23.95 -11.93 -9.58
C MET A 214 24.18 -11.59 -8.11
N PHE A 215 25.24 -10.84 -7.79
CA PHE A 215 25.51 -10.40 -6.43
C PHE A 215 24.40 -9.46 -5.90
N PHE A 216 23.97 -8.48 -6.71
CA PHE A 216 22.85 -7.61 -6.33
C PHE A 216 21.51 -8.36 -6.26
N ALA A 217 21.28 -9.32 -7.16
CA ALA A 217 20.09 -10.19 -7.12
C ALA A 217 20.06 -11.04 -5.84
N GLY A 218 21.20 -11.58 -5.41
CA GLY A 218 21.33 -12.32 -4.16
C GLY A 218 20.96 -11.47 -2.93
N PHE A 219 21.46 -10.23 -2.86
CA PHE A 219 21.08 -9.31 -1.78
C PHE A 219 19.61 -8.93 -1.81
N ARG A 220 19.05 -8.64 -2.98
CA ARG A 220 17.61 -8.40 -3.13
C ARG A 220 16.80 -9.53 -2.52
N THR A 221 17.11 -10.78 -2.87
CA THR A 221 16.40 -11.96 -2.35
C THR A 221 16.59 -12.09 -0.84
N ALA A 222 17.80 -11.86 -0.32
CA ALA A 222 18.07 -11.90 1.11
C ALA A 222 17.27 -10.84 1.90
N PHE A 223 17.25 -9.58 1.44
CA PHE A 223 16.46 -8.53 2.09
C PHE A 223 14.95 -8.77 1.98
N THR A 224 14.49 -9.31 0.85
CA THR A 224 13.09 -9.72 0.71
C THR A 224 12.74 -10.80 1.73
N PHE A 225 13.59 -11.81 1.92
CA PHE A 225 13.39 -12.84 2.95
C PHE A 225 13.35 -12.25 4.37
N VAL A 226 14.25 -11.32 4.70
CA VAL A 226 14.24 -10.60 5.98
C VAL A 226 12.96 -9.79 6.17
N GLN A 227 12.45 -9.16 5.10
CA GLN A 227 11.18 -8.44 5.14
C GLN A 227 10.00 -9.37 5.49
N TYR A 228 9.91 -10.56 4.89
CA TYR A 228 8.87 -11.55 5.22
C TYR A 228 9.00 -12.12 6.63
N LEU A 229 10.24 -12.32 7.12
CA LEU A 229 10.47 -12.70 8.50
C LEU A 229 9.97 -11.61 9.46
N GLY A 230 10.25 -10.34 9.15
CA GLY A 230 9.72 -9.19 9.89
C GLY A 230 8.20 -9.15 9.91
N ILE A 231 7.54 -9.33 8.75
CA ILE A 231 6.08 -9.41 8.63
C ILE A 231 5.51 -10.53 9.50
N SER A 232 6.16 -11.69 9.50
CA SER A 232 5.74 -12.85 10.30
C SER A 232 5.81 -12.54 11.80
N VAL A 233 6.90 -11.90 12.24
CA VAL A 233 7.05 -11.43 13.63
C VAL A 233 5.95 -10.42 13.99
N VAL A 234 5.59 -9.51 13.08
CA VAL A 234 4.52 -8.54 13.32
C VAL A 234 3.16 -9.22 13.40
N LEU A 235 2.85 -10.20 12.55
CA LEU A 235 1.58 -10.96 12.62
C LEU A 235 1.44 -11.72 13.94
N VAL A 236 2.52 -12.36 14.40
CA VAL A 236 2.58 -12.97 15.75
C VAL A 236 2.44 -11.88 16.83
N GLY A 237 3.04 -10.71 16.60
CA GLY A 237 2.93 -9.47 17.40
C GLY A 237 1.50 -9.06 17.67
N VAL A 238 0.73 -8.91 16.61
CA VAL A 238 -0.66 -8.45 16.67
C VAL A 238 -1.56 -9.50 17.32
N THR A 239 -1.34 -10.79 17.02
CA THR A 239 -2.17 -11.89 17.56
C THR A 239 -1.93 -12.16 19.05
N PHE A 240 -0.67 -12.05 19.52
CA PHE A 240 -0.28 -12.30 20.90
C PHE A 240 0.05 -11.03 21.69
N MET A 241 -0.54 -9.90 21.29
CA MET A 241 -0.38 -8.66 22.05
C MET A 241 -1.01 -8.82 23.44
N HIS A 242 -0.16 -8.83 24.48
CA HIS A 242 -0.63 -8.97 25.86
C HIS A 242 -1.18 -7.66 26.39
N GLU A 243 -2.34 -7.75 27.05
CA GLU A 243 -2.95 -6.66 27.82
C GLU A 243 -2.06 -6.30 29.02
N PRO A 244 -1.94 -5.02 29.38
CA PRO A 244 -1.24 -4.62 30.60
C PRO A 244 -2.04 -5.07 31.82
N PHE A 245 -1.34 -5.45 32.90
CA PHE A 245 -1.92 -6.14 34.05
C PHE A 245 -2.98 -5.31 34.80
N ASP A 246 -2.83 -3.99 34.83
CA ASP A 246 -3.77 -3.05 35.45
C ASP A 246 -5.12 -2.98 34.72
N VAL A 247 -5.10 -3.01 33.38
CA VAL A 247 -6.33 -3.05 32.57
C VAL A 247 -6.98 -4.43 32.66
N TRP A 248 -6.18 -5.49 32.57
CA TRP A 248 -6.65 -6.87 32.70
C TRP A 248 -7.31 -7.14 34.05
N LEU A 249 -6.72 -6.67 35.16
CA LEU A 249 -7.27 -6.84 36.50
C LEU A 249 -8.64 -6.18 36.68
N ASN A 250 -8.86 -5.04 36.01
CA ASN A 250 -10.10 -4.29 36.15
C ASN A 250 -11.25 -4.81 35.28
N ARG A 251 -10.97 -5.49 34.16
CA ARG A 251 -12.00 -5.81 33.16
C ARG A 251 -11.99 -7.25 32.62
N GLY A 252 -11.03 -8.08 33.04
CA GLY A 252 -10.87 -9.44 32.55
C GLY A 252 -10.31 -9.50 31.12
N ARG A 253 -10.10 -10.72 30.62
CA ARG A 253 -9.53 -10.96 29.29
C ARG A 253 -10.55 -10.66 28.20
N ILE A 254 -10.22 -9.76 27.28
CA ILE A 254 -11.09 -9.42 26.15
C ILE A 254 -10.57 -10.16 24.90
N GLY A 255 -11.49 -10.76 24.13
CA GLY A 255 -11.15 -11.38 22.85
C GLY A 255 -10.86 -10.31 21.78
N PRO A 256 -10.07 -10.63 20.73
CA PRO A 256 -9.86 -9.72 19.62
C PRO A 256 -11.19 -9.39 18.93
N SER A 257 -11.37 -8.13 18.53
CA SER A 257 -12.59 -7.69 17.84
C SER A 257 -12.73 -8.38 16.47
N ALA A 258 -13.96 -8.64 16.03
CA ALA A 258 -14.22 -9.31 14.76
C ALA A 258 -13.55 -8.63 13.53
N PRO A 259 -13.54 -7.28 13.39
CA PRO A 259 -12.82 -6.61 12.31
C PRO A 259 -11.31 -6.87 12.34
N LEU A 260 -10.72 -6.92 13.53
CA LEU A 260 -9.30 -7.16 13.69
C LEU A 260 -8.92 -8.58 13.24
N VAL A 261 -9.68 -9.58 13.66
CA VAL A 261 -9.46 -10.98 13.23
C VAL A 261 -9.55 -11.08 11.70
N CYS A 262 -10.51 -10.39 11.09
CA CYS A 262 -10.65 -10.33 9.64
C CYS A 262 -9.44 -9.67 8.95
N MET A 263 -8.94 -8.55 9.47
CA MET A 263 -7.74 -7.89 8.94
C MET A 263 -6.49 -8.76 9.05
N ILE A 264 -6.30 -9.46 10.18
CA ILE A 264 -5.19 -10.40 10.37
C ILE A 264 -5.28 -11.55 9.35
N ASN A 265 -6.47 -12.12 9.15
CA ASN A 265 -6.67 -13.19 8.15
C ASN A 265 -6.37 -12.69 6.73
N LEU A 266 -6.86 -11.50 6.35
CA LEU A 266 -6.52 -10.89 5.05
C LEU A 266 -5.01 -10.66 4.88
N ALA A 267 -4.32 -10.19 5.93
CA ALA A 267 -2.88 -10.02 5.91
C ALA A 267 -2.16 -11.35 5.67
N ILE A 268 -2.56 -12.41 6.38
CA ILE A 268 -2.00 -13.75 6.19
C ILE A 268 -2.23 -14.22 4.75
N GLN A 269 -3.45 -14.12 4.22
CA GLN A 269 -3.78 -14.53 2.84
C GLN A 269 -2.95 -13.79 1.79
N PHE A 270 -2.83 -12.46 1.94
CA PHE A 270 -2.05 -11.62 1.04
C PHE A 270 -0.57 -12.02 1.07
N PHE A 271 0.05 -12.04 2.25
CA PHE A 271 1.48 -12.32 2.37
C PHE A 271 1.83 -13.77 2.01
N LEU A 272 0.95 -14.75 2.28
CA LEU A 272 1.14 -16.12 1.82
C LEU A 272 1.12 -16.22 0.29
N THR A 273 0.17 -15.56 -0.37
CA THR A 273 0.08 -15.56 -1.84
C THR A 273 1.32 -14.96 -2.48
N PHE A 274 1.81 -13.85 -1.94
CA PHE A 274 3.02 -13.21 -2.44
C PHE A 274 4.31 -13.94 -2.06
N LEU A 275 4.34 -14.68 -0.95
CA LEU A 275 5.44 -15.58 -0.61
C LEU A 275 5.53 -16.73 -1.63
N VAL A 276 4.38 -17.29 -2.06
CA VAL A 276 4.33 -18.30 -3.13
C VAL A 276 4.84 -17.71 -4.45
N LEU A 277 4.45 -16.48 -4.79
CA LEU A 277 4.98 -15.79 -5.96
C LEU A 277 6.50 -15.59 -5.88
N LEU A 278 7.01 -15.16 -4.72
CA LEU A 278 8.44 -15.00 -4.51
C LEU A 278 9.17 -16.34 -4.68
N ALA A 279 8.67 -17.40 -4.05
CA ALA A 279 9.26 -18.74 -4.15
C ALA A 279 9.27 -19.25 -5.60
N ALA A 280 8.19 -19.04 -6.35
CA ALA A 280 8.10 -19.42 -7.76
C ALA A 280 9.08 -18.63 -8.65
N THR A 281 9.22 -17.33 -8.41
CA THR A 281 10.20 -16.50 -9.15
C THR A 281 11.64 -16.84 -8.79
N ALA A 282 11.91 -17.15 -7.52
CA ALA A 282 13.23 -17.59 -7.08
C ALA A 282 13.57 -18.97 -7.66
N SER A 283 12.61 -19.91 -7.71
CA SER A 283 12.85 -21.22 -8.31
C SER A 283 13.17 -21.13 -9.79
N ASP A 284 12.49 -20.25 -10.53
CA ASP A 284 12.79 -20.00 -11.95
C ASP A 284 14.19 -19.40 -12.16
N GLU A 285 14.67 -18.57 -11.22
CA GLU A 285 16.01 -17.96 -11.28
C GLU A 285 17.12 -18.98 -10.99
N PHE A 286 16.88 -19.92 -10.06
CA PHE A 286 17.88 -20.93 -9.66
C PHE A 286 17.86 -22.20 -10.54
N HIS A 287 16.71 -22.62 -11.06
CA HIS A 287 16.58 -23.78 -11.93
C HIS A 287 16.26 -23.32 -13.35
N SER A 288 17.23 -23.45 -14.27
CA SER A 288 17.09 -23.15 -15.71
C SER A 288 16.10 -24.07 -16.47
N ARG A 289 15.27 -24.87 -15.76
CA ARG A 289 14.31 -25.81 -16.35
C ARG A 289 12.91 -25.67 -15.73
N ALA A 290 11.97 -25.22 -16.57
CA ALA A 290 10.57 -25.68 -16.63
C ALA A 290 9.60 -25.44 -15.45
N THR A 291 9.81 -24.44 -14.58
CA THR A 291 8.79 -24.03 -13.57
C THR A 291 8.00 -22.76 -13.92
N GLY A 292 8.09 -22.27 -15.16
CA GLY A 292 7.34 -21.09 -15.60
C GLY A 292 5.82 -21.17 -15.38
N PHE A 293 5.25 -22.38 -15.33
CA PHE A 293 3.84 -22.58 -14.97
C PHE A 293 3.54 -22.11 -13.54
N LEU A 294 4.41 -22.43 -12.57
CA LEU A 294 4.19 -22.10 -11.16
C LEU A 294 4.26 -20.58 -10.96
N ALA A 295 5.19 -19.92 -11.64
CA ALA A 295 5.29 -18.48 -11.63
C ALA A 295 4.06 -17.81 -12.27
N LYS A 296 3.54 -18.33 -13.39
CA LYS A 296 2.29 -17.84 -13.99
C LYS A 296 1.10 -18.01 -13.05
N ALA A 297 0.92 -19.19 -12.44
CA ALA A 297 -0.18 -19.46 -11.52
C ALA A 297 -0.09 -18.59 -10.26
N ALA A 298 1.11 -18.42 -9.69
CA ALA A 298 1.33 -17.56 -8.54
C ALA A 298 1.09 -16.07 -8.87
N LYS A 299 1.46 -15.61 -10.07
CA LYS A 299 1.14 -14.25 -10.55
C LYS A 299 -0.38 -14.04 -10.62
N ALA A 300 -1.14 -15.01 -11.11
CA ALA A 300 -2.59 -14.93 -11.16
C ALA A 300 -3.23 -14.85 -9.76
N GLY A 301 -2.69 -15.59 -8.79
CA GLY A 301 -3.06 -15.46 -7.38
C GLY A 301 -2.77 -14.07 -6.82
N ALA A 302 -1.59 -13.51 -7.10
CA ALA A 302 -1.22 -12.16 -6.65
C ALA A 302 -2.12 -11.07 -7.26
N LEU A 303 -2.51 -11.21 -8.53
CA LEU A 303 -3.47 -10.30 -9.17
C LEU A 303 -4.86 -10.37 -8.51
N ALA A 304 -5.29 -11.56 -8.08
CA ALA A 304 -6.55 -11.74 -7.36
C ALA A 304 -6.55 -11.06 -5.97
N GLN A 305 -5.37 -10.88 -5.36
CA GLN A 305 -5.19 -10.22 -4.06
C GLN A 305 -5.10 -8.68 -4.16
N ARG A 306 -5.12 -8.09 -5.36
CA ARG A 306 -4.90 -6.65 -5.56
C ARG A 306 -5.94 -5.76 -4.86
N LEU A 307 -7.16 -6.26 -4.67
CA LEU A 307 -8.24 -5.55 -3.98
C LEU A 307 -8.10 -5.53 -2.45
N VAL A 308 -7.32 -6.45 -1.88
CA VAL A 308 -7.31 -6.71 -0.43
C VAL A 308 -6.94 -5.52 0.44
N PRO A 309 -5.95 -4.67 0.10
CA PRO A 309 -5.63 -3.52 0.95
C PRO A 309 -6.81 -2.54 1.11
N ALA A 310 -7.63 -2.36 0.07
CA ALA A 310 -8.83 -1.52 0.14
C ALA A 310 -9.96 -2.17 0.95
N ILE A 311 -10.10 -3.50 0.87
CA ILE A 311 -11.02 -4.26 1.73
C ILE A 311 -10.60 -4.09 3.20
N ALA A 312 -9.32 -4.30 3.50
CA ALA A 312 -8.77 -4.12 4.83
C ALA A 312 -8.99 -2.71 5.37
N ALA A 313 -8.81 -1.67 4.53
CA ALA A 313 -9.13 -0.29 4.91
C ALA A 313 -10.61 -0.10 5.24
N THR A 314 -11.53 -0.69 4.48
CA THR A 314 -12.97 -0.61 4.75
C THR A 314 -13.32 -1.30 6.08
N ILE A 315 -12.70 -2.44 6.37
CA ILE A 315 -12.84 -3.17 7.64
C ILE A 315 -12.28 -2.34 8.81
N ALA A 316 -11.14 -1.67 8.62
CA ALA A 316 -10.56 -0.76 9.61
C ALA A 316 -11.50 0.42 9.91
N VAL A 317 -12.12 1.03 8.89
CA VAL A 317 -13.14 2.08 9.08
C VAL A 317 -14.33 1.54 9.86
N ALA A 318 -14.81 0.32 9.57
CA ALA A 318 -15.89 -0.31 10.32
C ALA A 318 -15.53 -0.53 11.80
N GLY A 319 -14.29 -0.97 12.07
CA GLY A 319 -13.74 -1.09 13.43
C GLY A 319 -13.72 0.26 14.14
N LEU A 320 -13.12 1.28 13.55
CA LEU A 320 -13.07 2.64 14.12
C LEU A 320 -14.46 3.21 14.38
N ARG A 321 -15.42 3.00 13.46
CA ARG A 321 -16.80 3.47 13.61
C ARG A 321 -17.53 2.78 14.77
N SER A 322 -17.27 1.49 14.99
CA SER A 322 -17.83 0.75 16.12
C SER A 322 -17.26 1.26 17.46
N THR A 323 -15.99 1.67 17.48
CA THR A 323 -15.36 2.30 18.65
C THR A 323 -15.96 3.68 18.94
N ASP A 324 -16.16 4.52 17.90
CA ASP A 324 -16.76 5.86 18.06
C ASP A 324 -18.18 5.81 18.65
N THR A 325 -18.93 4.72 18.42
CA THR A 325 -20.35 4.57 18.82
C THR A 325 -20.54 3.90 20.18
N SER A 326 -19.47 3.69 20.96
CA SER A 326 -19.47 3.12 22.32
C SER A 326 -19.97 1.68 22.45
N HIS A 327 -19.78 0.84 21.43
CA HIS A 327 -19.92 -0.61 21.62
C HIS A 327 -18.77 -1.14 22.50
N GLU A 328 -19.09 -1.90 23.55
CA GLU A 328 -18.19 -2.29 24.66
C GLU A 328 -16.97 -3.16 24.30
N ALA A 329 -16.55 -3.26 23.03
CA ALA A 329 -15.33 -3.97 22.62
C ALA A 329 -14.83 -3.62 21.20
N GLY A 330 -15.31 -2.53 20.58
CA GLY A 330 -15.08 -2.33 19.13
C GLY A 330 -15.70 -3.47 18.29
N GLU A 331 -16.71 -4.13 18.84
CA GLU A 331 -17.47 -5.15 18.14
C GLU A 331 -18.49 -4.49 17.21
N VAL A 332 -18.46 -4.90 15.95
CA VAL A 332 -19.43 -4.48 14.94
C VAL A 332 -20.72 -5.27 15.14
N GLN A 333 -21.84 -4.71 14.67
CA GLN A 333 -23.17 -5.32 14.69
C GLN A 333 -23.15 -6.78 14.19
N ARG A 334 -23.90 -7.68 14.84
CA ARG A 334 -23.86 -9.13 14.57
C ARG A 334 -24.09 -9.51 13.11
N TRP A 335 -25.02 -8.84 12.43
CA TRP A 335 -25.29 -9.10 11.02
C TRP A 335 -24.11 -8.67 10.13
N ALA A 336 -23.40 -7.60 10.51
CA ALA A 336 -22.23 -7.12 9.78
C ALA A 336 -21.01 -8.02 9.97
N GLN A 337 -20.92 -8.73 11.11
CA GLN A 337 -19.89 -9.75 11.32
C GLN A 337 -19.97 -10.87 10.28
N ILE A 338 -21.18 -11.24 9.84
CA ILE A 338 -21.39 -12.23 8.77
C ILE A 338 -20.85 -11.70 7.44
N PHE A 339 -21.07 -10.42 7.13
CA PHE A 339 -20.51 -9.81 5.90
C PHE A 339 -18.99 -9.65 5.96
N LEU A 340 -18.43 -9.38 7.15
CA LEU A 340 -16.99 -9.35 7.38
C LEU A 340 -16.35 -10.71 7.07
N SER A 341 -16.85 -11.79 7.69
CA SER A 341 -16.33 -13.14 7.43
C SER A 341 -16.56 -13.59 5.98
N LEU A 342 -17.77 -13.34 5.45
CA LEU A 342 -18.10 -13.67 4.06
C LEU A 342 -17.14 -13.01 3.08
N CYS A 343 -16.79 -11.73 3.28
CA CYS A 343 -15.85 -11.02 2.43
C CYS A 343 -14.46 -11.67 2.45
N VAL A 344 -13.93 -11.97 3.64
CA VAL A 344 -12.60 -12.56 3.81
C VAL A 344 -12.51 -13.98 3.25
N ASP A 345 -13.51 -14.81 3.52
CA ASP A 345 -13.54 -16.19 3.02
C ASP A 345 -13.72 -16.21 1.50
N SER A 346 -14.51 -15.28 0.95
CA SER A 346 -14.69 -15.16 -0.51
C SER A 346 -13.41 -14.72 -1.22
N VAL A 347 -12.60 -13.87 -0.61
CA VAL A 347 -11.26 -13.51 -1.14
C VAL A 347 -10.37 -14.74 -1.22
N LEU A 348 -10.32 -15.55 -0.17
CA LEU A 348 -9.55 -16.80 -0.16
C LEU A 348 -10.02 -17.75 -1.28
N VAL A 349 -11.34 -17.97 -1.39
CA VAL A 349 -11.90 -18.84 -2.43
C VAL A 349 -11.60 -18.29 -3.83
N HIS A 350 -11.75 -16.98 -4.04
CA HIS A 350 -11.45 -16.34 -5.32
C HIS A 350 -9.97 -16.54 -5.73
N THR A 351 -9.05 -16.45 -4.78
CA THR A 351 -7.61 -16.57 -5.06
C THR A 351 -7.18 -18.01 -5.31
N VAL A 352 -7.72 -18.98 -4.56
CA VAL A 352 -7.51 -20.41 -4.84
C VAL A 352 -8.09 -20.80 -6.20
N LEU A 353 -9.28 -20.32 -6.54
CA LEU A 353 -9.88 -20.56 -7.85
C LEU A 353 -9.09 -19.89 -8.97
N ALA A 354 -8.51 -18.71 -8.74
CA ALA A 354 -7.66 -18.03 -9.72
C ALA A 354 -6.40 -18.82 -10.06
N ILE A 355 -5.72 -19.37 -9.05
CA ILE A 355 -4.57 -20.26 -9.22
C ILE A 355 -5.01 -21.55 -9.92
N SER A 356 -6.14 -22.12 -9.54
CA SER A 356 -6.66 -23.36 -10.13
C SER A 356 -6.99 -23.21 -11.62
N VAL A 357 -7.67 -22.13 -12.01
CA VAL A 357 -8.03 -21.85 -13.41
C VAL A 357 -6.77 -21.70 -14.28
N THR A 358 -5.76 -20.98 -13.81
CA THR A 358 -4.51 -20.81 -14.57
C THR A 358 -3.71 -22.10 -14.69
N CYS A 359 -3.70 -22.95 -13.66
CA CYS A 359 -3.13 -24.30 -13.76
C CYS A 359 -3.85 -25.15 -14.82
N MET A 360 -5.18 -25.05 -14.91
CA MET A 360 -5.97 -25.78 -15.91
C MET A 360 -5.74 -25.28 -17.34
N GLU A 361 -5.55 -23.97 -17.53
CA GLU A 361 -5.26 -23.37 -18.84
C GLU A 361 -3.93 -23.86 -19.40
N GLU A 362 -2.87 -23.87 -18.60
CA GLU A 362 -1.56 -24.35 -19.04
C GLU A 362 -1.58 -25.85 -19.36
N ALA A 363 -2.27 -26.65 -18.53
CA ALA A 363 -2.47 -28.08 -18.79
C ALA A 363 -3.22 -28.31 -20.11
N ARG A 364 -4.20 -27.44 -20.42
CA ARG A 364 -4.95 -27.49 -21.67
C ARG A 364 -4.10 -27.05 -22.85
N GLU A 365 -3.28 -26.01 -22.72
CA GLU A 365 -2.39 -25.57 -23.80
C GLU A 365 -1.43 -26.70 -24.18
N MET A 366 -0.80 -27.35 -23.19
CA MET A 366 0.02 -28.53 -23.42
C MET A 366 -0.76 -29.64 -24.12
N LYS A 367 -1.98 -29.96 -23.67
CA LYS A 367 -2.82 -31.00 -24.28
C LYS A 367 -3.25 -30.65 -25.71
N SER A 368 -3.59 -29.40 -26.00
CA SER A 368 -4.01 -28.95 -27.33
C SER A 368 -2.91 -29.02 -28.39
N ARG A 369 -1.63 -28.93 -27.98
CA ARG A 369 -0.48 -29.18 -28.87
C ARG A 369 -0.39 -30.64 -29.29
N LEU A 370 -0.96 -31.56 -28.51
CA LEU A 370 -0.98 -33.01 -28.76
C LEU A 370 -2.27 -33.47 -29.45
N GLU A 371 -3.43 -32.94 -29.05
CA GLU A 371 -4.73 -33.35 -29.57
C GLU A 371 -5.47 -32.17 -30.21
N ARG A 372 -5.88 -32.33 -31.48
CA ARG A 372 -6.64 -31.35 -32.27
C ARG A 372 -8.13 -31.37 -31.90
N ASP A 373 -8.46 -31.41 -30.61
CA ASP A 373 -9.84 -31.43 -30.13
C ASP A 373 -10.25 -30.07 -29.56
N GLY A 374 -11.23 -29.43 -30.19
CA GLY A 374 -11.65 -28.04 -29.93
C GLY A 374 -12.65 -27.88 -28.78
N SER A 375 -13.02 -28.96 -28.09
CA SER A 375 -14.05 -28.90 -27.04
C SER A 375 -13.57 -28.15 -25.79
N ARG A 376 -14.31 -27.11 -25.37
CA ARG A 376 -14.12 -26.49 -24.04
C ARG A 376 -14.56 -27.49 -22.97
N GLY A 377 -13.62 -28.02 -22.21
CA GLY A 377 -13.92 -28.97 -21.14
C GLY A 377 -14.93 -28.39 -20.14
N ARG A 378 -16.00 -29.14 -19.84
CA ARG A 378 -17.06 -28.73 -18.89
C ARG A 378 -16.50 -28.28 -17.54
N GLY A 379 -15.41 -28.91 -17.09
CA GLY A 379 -14.71 -28.53 -15.86
C GLY A 379 -14.15 -27.11 -15.88
N PHE A 380 -13.51 -26.67 -16.97
CA PHE A 380 -12.96 -25.32 -17.08
C PHE A 380 -14.04 -24.25 -16.95
N VAL A 381 -15.18 -24.45 -17.62
CA VAL A 381 -16.34 -23.55 -17.52
C VAL A 381 -16.84 -23.49 -16.07
N LEU A 382 -16.97 -24.63 -15.40
CA LEU A 382 -17.43 -24.70 -14.01
C LEU A 382 -16.50 -23.92 -13.05
N PHE A 383 -15.19 -24.16 -13.09
CA PHE A 383 -14.23 -23.46 -12.21
C PHE A 383 -14.20 -21.95 -12.45
N ASN A 384 -14.30 -21.53 -13.71
CA ASN A 384 -14.33 -20.13 -14.07
C ASN A 384 -15.65 -19.45 -13.63
N THR A 385 -16.80 -20.13 -13.74
CA THR A 385 -18.08 -19.63 -13.19
C THR A 385 -18.02 -19.51 -11.67
N LEU A 386 -17.43 -20.50 -10.97
CA LEU A 386 -17.22 -20.42 -9.52
C LEU A 386 -16.31 -19.25 -9.13
N ARG A 387 -15.26 -18.99 -9.91
CA ARG A 387 -14.37 -17.83 -9.69
C ARG A 387 -15.13 -16.51 -9.78
N ALA A 388 -16.01 -16.38 -10.78
CA ALA A 388 -16.85 -15.20 -10.97
C ALA A 388 -17.87 -15.04 -9.82
N LEU A 389 -18.49 -16.15 -9.38
CA LEU A 389 -19.41 -16.15 -8.24
C LEU A 389 -18.70 -15.74 -6.94
N ALA A 390 -17.50 -16.27 -6.68
CA ALA A 390 -16.70 -15.86 -5.53
C ALA A 390 -16.38 -14.36 -5.56
N MET A 391 -16.08 -13.81 -6.73
CA MET A 391 -15.85 -12.38 -6.90
C MET A 391 -17.11 -11.54 -6.63
N LEU A 392 -18.28 -12.01 -7.06
CA LEU A 392 -19.56 -11.39 -6.72
C LEU A 392 -19.80 -11.39 -5.21
N CYS A 393 -19.49 -12.49 -4.52
CA CYS A 393 -19.59 -12.57 -3.06
C CYS A 393 -18.66 -11.57 -2.35
N VAL A 394 -17.45 -11.33 -2.88
CA VAL A 394 -16.56 -10.27 -2.38
C VAL A 394 -17.24 -8.90 -2.46
N PHE A 395 -17.86 -8.55 -3.60
CA PHE A 395 -18.56 -7.28 -3.77
C PHE A 395 -19.77 -7.12 -2.83
N VAL A 396 -20.57 -8.18 -2.67
CA VAL A 396 -21.69 -8.19 -1.73
C VAL A 396 -21.19 -8.02 -0.29
N GLY A 397 -20.09 -8.68 0.08
CA GLY A 397 -19.46 -8.55 1.39
C GLY A 397 -19.03 -7.11 1.68
N ILE A 398 -18.28 -6.49 0.76
CA ILE A 398 -17.83 -5.09 0.90
C ILE A 398 -19.02 -4.12 0.97
N GLY A 399 -20.03 -4.31 0.11
CA GLY A 399 -21.25 -3.51 0.14
C GLY A 399 -21.99 -3.62 1.47
N GLY A 400 -22.09 -4.83 2.03
CA GLY A 400 -22.66 -5.07 3.35
C GLY A 400 -21.88 -4.36 4.47
N ILE A 401 -20.55 -4.36 4.41
CA ILE A 401 -19.70 -3.64 5.37
C ILE A 401 -19.90 -2.12 5.24
N ALA A 402 -19.96 -1.59 4.02
CA ALA A 402 -20.21 -0.17 3.78
C ALA A 402 -21.58 0.28 4.35
N VAL A 403 -22.64 -0.51 4.11
CA VAL A 403 -23.96 -0.28 4.71
C VAL A 403 -23.90 -0.36 6.23
N SER A 404 -23.10 -1.28 6.80
CA SER A 404 -22.91 -1.38 8.25
C SER A 404 -22.27 -0.13 8.85
N ILE A 405 -21.33 0.51 8.15
CA ILE A 405 -20.70 1.75 8.62
C ILE A 405 -21.75 2.88 8.71
N LEU A 406 -22.62 2.96 7.70
CA LEU A 406 -23.67 3.98 7.62
C LEU A 406 -24.83 3.75 8.61
N LEU A 407 -25.19 2.49 8.87
CA LEU A 407 -26.27 2.11 9.79
C LEU A 407 -25.80 1.88 11.24
N CYS A 408 -24.55 2.23 11.55
CA CYS A 408 -24.02 2.09 12.90
C CYS A 408 -24.75 3.06 13.86
N LYS A 409 -25.54 2.49 14.78
CA LYS A 409 -26.41 3.21 15.72
C LYS A 409 -25.87 3.09 17.15
N ALA A 410 -25.74 4.22 17.83
CA ALA A 410 -25.39 4.24 19.25
C ALA A 410 -26.51 3.65 20.12
N PRO A 411 -26.20 3.02 21.27
CA PRO A 411 -27.20 2.42 22.16
C PRO A 411 -28.28 3.42 22.63
N ASN A 412 -27.92 4.70 22.74
CA ASN A 412 -28.80 5.79 23.19
C ASN A 412 -29.69 6.39 22.09
N GLY A 413 -29.75 5.76 20.91
CA GLY A 413 -30.59 6.21 19.79
C GLY A 413 -29.86 7.07 18.75
N TRP A 414 -30.62 7.53 17.74
CA TRP A 414 -30.08 8.30 16.61
C TRP A 414 -29.55 9.68 17.01
N SER A 415 -30.16 10.33 18.02
CA SER A 415 -29.75 11.64 18.51
C SER A 415 -28.39 11.65 19.23
N ALA A 416 -27.97 10.50 19.76
CA ALA A 416 -26.71 10.32 20.46
C ALA A 416 -25.58 9.74 19.58
N THR A 417 -25.87 9.44 18.32
CA THR A 417 -24.88 8.87 17.39
C THR A 417 -23.96 10.00 16.89
N PRO A 418 -22.64 9.93 17.14
CA PRO A 418 -21.73 10.96 16.63
C PRO A 418 -21.74 10.97 15.11
N LYS A 419 -21.67 12.18 14.53
CA LYS A 419 -21.52 12.35 13.08
C LYS A 419 -20.27 11.60 12.62
N MET A 420 -20.35 10.99 11.44
CA MET A 420 -19.21 10.31 10.84
C MET A 420 -18.11 11.34 10.60
N SER A 421 -16.86 11.00 10.98
CA SER A 421 -15.74 11.92 10.76
C SER A 421 -15.55 12.17 9.25
N PRO A 422 -15.11 13.37 8.85
CA PRO A 422 -14.83 13.67 7.45
C PRO A 422 -13.83 12.67 6.83
N VAL A 423 -12.80 12.30 7.59
CA VAL A 423 -11.74 11.37 7.15
C VAL A 423 -12.25 9.94 6.94
N GLN A 424 -13.10 9.42 7.83
CA GLN A 424 -13.73 8.10 7.62
C GLN A 424 -14.62 8.11 6.37
N THR A 425 -15.35 9.20 6.14
CA THR A 425 -16.23 9.34 4.97
C THR A 425 -15.40 9.36 3.69
N CYS A 426 -14.33 10.15 3.65
CA CYS A 426 -13.42 10.20 2.50
C CYS A 426 -12.75 8.84 2.24
N THR A 427 -12.32 8.14 3.29
CA THR A 427 -11.72 6.80 3.19
C THR A 427 -12.72 5.80 2.61
N LEU A 428 -13.97 5.80 3.08
CA LEU A 428 -15.03 4.93 2.57
C LEU A 428 -15.32 5.22 1.08
N VAL A 429 -15.38 6.49 0.68
CA VAL A 429 -15.61 6.87 -0.72
C VAL A 429 -14.48 6.38 -1.63
N ILE A 430 -13.21 6.59 -1.27
CA ILE A 430 -12.07 6.12 -2.07
C ILE A 430 -12.02 4.59 -2.13
N ALA A 431 -12.25 3.90 -1.01
CA ALA A 431 -12.25 2.44 -0.98
C ALA A 431 -13.38 1.87 -1.86
N MET A 432 -14.60 2.42 -1.76
CA MET A 432 -15.73 2.00 -2.60
C MET A 432 -15.49 2.32 -4.08
N GLN A 433 -14.92 3.49 -4.40
CA GLN A 433 -14.53 3.84 -5.75
C GLN A 433 -13.57 2.80 -6.35
N TYR A 434 -12.52 2.44 -5.62
CA TYR A 434 -11.54 1.44 -6.07
C TYR A 434 -12.21 0.07 -6.32
N VAL A 435 -13.10 -0.35 -5.41
CA VAL A 435 -13.88 -1.59 -5.54
C VAL A 435 -14.80 -1.55 -6.76
N ILE A 436 -15.47 -0.42 -7.03
CA ILE A 436 -16.35 -0.25 -8.19
C ILE A 436 -15.55 -0.34 -9.50
N VAL A 437 -14.38 0.31 -9.60
CA VAL A 437 -13.52 0.23 -10.79
C VAL A 437 -13.03 -1.21 -11.04
N HIS A 438 -12.62 -1.91 -9.98
CA HIS A 438 -12.28 -3.33 -10.06
C HIS A 438 -13.48 -4.21 -10.41
N GLY A 439 -14.69 -3.89 -9.94
CA GLY A 439 -15.92 -4.60 -10.27
C GLY A 439 -16.33 -4.42 -11.73
N LEU A 440 -16.29 -3.20 -12.24
CA LEU A 440 -16.62 -2.90 -13.64
C LEU A 440 -15.69 -3.64 -14.61
N SER A 441 -14.40 -3.64 -14.35
CA SER A 441 -13.43 -4.35 -15.17
C SER A 441 -13.51 -5.87 -15.05
N SER A 442 -13.94 -6.39 -13.90
CA SER A 442 -14.20 -7.82 -13.74
C SER A 442 -15.48 -8.25 -14.46
N ALA A 443 -16.52 -7.42 -14.43
CA ALA A 443 -17.75 -7.62 -15.19
C ALA A 443 -17.50 -7.53 -16.70
N ALA A 444 -16.61 -6.64 -17.14
CA ALA A 444 -16.15 -6.55 -18.53
C ALA A 444 -15.57 -7.88 -19.01
N GLY A 445 -14.62 -8.45 -18.27
CA GLY A 445 -14.02 -9.75 -18.61
C GLY A 445 -15.05 -10.89 -18.60
N LEU A 446 -16.05 -10.87 -17.71
CA LEU A 446 -17.10 -11.88 -17.68
C LEU A 446 -18.04 -11.79 -18.89
N CYS A 447 -18.43 -10.58 -19.28
CA CYS A 447 -19.26 -10.34 -20.46
C CYS A 447 -18.59 -10.85 -21.75
N GLU A 448 -17.26 -10.73 -21.85
CA GLU A 448 -16.49 -11.24 -22.98
C GLU A 448 -16.47 -12.77 -23.06
N GLN A 449 -16.38 -13.43 -21.91
CA GLN A 449 -16.38 -14.89 -21.86
C GLN A 449 -17.71 -15.51 -22.32
N VAL A 450 -18.83 -14.80 -22.11
CA VAL A 450 -20.18 -15.25 -22.44
C VAL A 450 -20.56 -14.97 -23.91
N ARG A 451 -20.05 -13.88 -24.52
CA ARG A 451 -20.44 -13.45 -25.88
C ARG A 451 -19.38 -13.87 -26.90
N SER A 452 -19.65 -14.85 -27.76
CA SER A 452 -18.66 -15.47 -28.67
C SER A 452 -18.45 -14.82 -30.06
N SER A 453 -19.23 -13.80 -30.45
CA SER A 453 -19.41 -13.39 -31.86
C SER A 453 -18.60 -12.22 -32.53
N ASP A 454 -17.73 -11.44 -31.89
CA ASP A 454 -17.27 -10.10 -32.39
C ASP A 454 -15.86 -9.71 -31.91
N VAL A 455 -14.82 -10.38 -32.40
CA VAL A 455 -13.44 -10.33 -31.85
C VAL A 455 -12.79 -8.94 -31.84
N GLU A 456 -13.02 -8.08 -32.84
CA GLU A 456 -12.28 -6.80 -32.98
C GLU A 456 -12.77 -5.66 -32.07
N ARG A 457 -14.08 -5.53 -31.84
CA ARG A 457 -14.62 -4.47 -30.96
C ARG A 457 -14.35 -4.76 -29.46
N ARG A 458 -13.82 -5.94 -29.13
CA ARG A 458 -13.68 -6.49 -27.77
C ARG A 458 -12.37 -6.14 -27.08
N MET A 459 -11.26 -6.26 -27.79
CA MET A 459 -9.92 -6.03 -27.23
C MET A 459 -9.78 -4.61 -26.63
N SER A 460 -10.38 -3.61 -27.29
CA SER A 460 -10.37 -2.22 -26.82
C SER A 460 -11.00 -2.04 -25.42
N PHE A 461 -12.03 -2.82 -25.06
CA PHE A 461 -12.75 -2.60 -23.80
C PHE A 461 -12.04 -3.19 -22.59
N THR A 462 -11.55 -4.44 -22.66
CA THR A 462 -10.75 -5.02 -21.57
C THR A 462 -9.49 -4.23 -21.31
N ASP A 463 -8.81 -3.81 -22.37
CA ASP A 463 -7.53 -3.12 -22.25
C ASP A 463 -7.73 -1.75 -21.60
N ALA A 464 -8.80 -1.03 -21.97
CA ALA A 464 -9.17 0.22 -21.36
C ALA A 464 -9.68 0.06 -19.91
N ALA A 465 -10.34 -1.05 -19.58
CA ALA A 465 -10.77 -1.35 -18.21
C ALA A 465 -9.59 -1.76 -17.30
N GLU A 466 -8.59 -2.44 -17.84
CA GLU A 466 -7.34 -2.74 -17.14
C GLU A 466 -6.53 -1.47 -16.88
N ALA A 467 -6.48 -0.56 -17.87
CA ALA A 467 -5.90 0.77 -17.73
C ALA A 467 -6.45 1.54 -16.52
N ALA A 468 -7.78 1.51 -16.34
CA ALA A 468 -8.44 2.19 -15.23
C ALA A 468 -8.17 1.55 -13.87
N LYS A 469 -7.97 0.23 -13.81
CA LYS A 469 -7.49 -0.45 -12.59
C LYS A 469 -6.08 -0.02 -12.24
N ASP A 470 -5.22 0.13 -13.24
CA ASP A 470 -3.84 0.56 -13.04
C ASP A 470 -3.71 2.00 -12.58
N SER A 471 -4.52 2.91 -13.12
CA SER A 471 -4.53 4.30 -12.69
C SER A 471 -5.04 4.49 -11.26
N SER A 472 -5.89 3.59 -10.78
CA SER A 472 -6.45 3.62 -9.42
C SER A 472 -5.62 2.85 -8.39
N ALA A 473 -4.43 2.35 -8.75
CA ALA A 473 -3.54 1.62 -7.86
C ALA A 473 -3.07 2.42 -6.62
N VAL A 474 -3.15 3.76 -6.67
CA VAL A 474 -2.79 4.67 -5.57
C VAL A 474 -3.87 4.75 -4.49
N CYS A 475 -5.13 4.41 -4.83
CA CYS A 475 -6.28 4.53 -3.92
C CYS A 475 -6.12 3.79 -2.58
N PRO A 476 -5.65 2.52 -2.55
CA PRO A 476 -5.50 1.81 -1.28
C PRO A 476 -4.46 2.47 -0.36
N MET A 477 -3.41 3.07 -0.93
CA MET A 477 -2.42 3.79 -0.12
C MET A 477 -2.98 5.11 0.43
N LEU A 478 -3.84 5.81 -0.32
CA LEU A 478 -4.56 6.98 0.21
C LEU A 478 -5.44 6.60 1.41
N CYS A 479 -6.09 5.44 1.37
CA CYS A 479 -6.87 4.95 2.51
C CYS A 479 -6.00 4.74 3.75
N VAL A 480 -4.79 4.19 3.59
CA VAL A 480 -3.80 4.02 4.67
C VAL A 480 -3.41 5.38 5.26
N VAL A 481 -3.11 6.39 4.42
CA VAL A 481 -2.74 7.75 4.87
C VAL A 481 -3.88 8.40 5.67
N PHE A 482 -5.12 8.28 5.19
CA PHE A 482 -6.28 8.87 5.85
C PHE A 482 -6.57 8.19 7.20
N LEU A 483 -6.50 6.86 7.24
CA LEU A 483 -6.62 6.10 8.48
C LEU A 483 -5.52 6.46 9.47
N ALA A 484 -4.28 6.62 9.00
CA ALA A 484 -3.16 7.06 9.83
C ALA A 484 -3.44 8.39 10.53
N ALA A 485 -3.89 9.40 9.76
CA ALA A 485 -4.23 10.71 10.28
C ALA A 485 -5.37 10.65 11.32
N ARG A 486 -6.39 9.81 11.06
CA ARG A 486 -7.50 9.62 12.02
C ARG A 486 -7.05 8.96 13.31
N ILE A 487 -6.22 7.92 13.22
CA ILE A 487 -5.70 7.19 14.39
C ILE A 487 -4.82 8.10 15.24
N GLN A 488 -3.96 8.92 14.62
CA GLN A 488 -3.15 9.91 15.34
C GLN A 488 -4.00 10.97 16.05
N ALA A 489 -5.05 11.48 15.40
CA ALA A 489 -5.97 12.41 16.05
C ALA A 489 -6.69 11.77 17.25
N PHE A 490 -7.04 10.48 17.12
CA PHE A 490 -7.69 9.70 18.17
C PHE A 490 -6.79 9.48 19.40
N GLN A 491 -5.46 9.44 19.21
CA GLN A 491 -4.51 9.31 20.32
C GLN A 491 -4.48 10.55 21.22
N VAL A 492 -4.71 11.74 20.65
CA VAL A 492 -4.74 12.99 21.42
C VAL A 492 -6.04 13.14 22.22
N ASP A 493 -7.17 12.89 21.57
CA ASP A 493 -8.49 12.87 22.22
C ASP A 493 -9.42 11.90 21.48
N ALA A 494 -10.13 11.07 22.24
CA ALA A 494 -11.04 10.06 21.72
C ALA A 494 -12.15 10.65 20.82
N LYS A 495 -12.46 11.95 20.94
CA LYS A 495 -13.43 12.65 20.09
C LYS A 495 -12.79 13.64 19.10
N ALA A 496 -11.48 13.84 19.13
CA ALA A 496 -10.84 14.82 18.27
C ALA A 496 -10.89 14.40 16.81
N SER A 497 -11.22 15.35 15.94
CA SER A 497 -10.92 15.28 14.53
C SER A 497 -9.46 15.63 14.27
N PRO A 498 -8.86 15.17 13.15
CA PRO A 498 -7.59 15.70 12.68
C PRO A 498 -7.62 17.22 12.55
N GLN A 499 -6.44 17.83 12.53
CA GLN A 499 -6.32 19.29 12.38
C GLN A 499 -6.99 19.75 11.09
N THR A 500 -7.61 20.93 11.08
CA THR A 500 -8.47 21.39 9.96
C THR A 500 -7.74 21.40 8.61
N TRP A 501 -6.47 21.80 8.58
CA TRP A 501 -5.67 21.76 7.35
C TRP A 501 -5.41 20.33 6.86
N VAL A 502 -5.28 19.34 7.76
CA VAL A 502 -5.20 17.91 7.41
C VAL A 502 -6.53 17.47 6.79
N GLU A 503 -7.65 17.86 7.38
CA GLU A 503 -8.98 17.55 6.85
C GLU A 503 -9.19 18.12 5.44
N GLU A 504 -8.72 19.34 5.19
CA GLU A 504 -8.73 19.97 3.87
C GLU A 504 -7.86 19.21 2.86
N CYS A 505 -6.65 18.79 3.25
CA CYS A 505 -5.79 17.95 2.40
C CYS A 505 -6.44 16.60 2.08
N VAL A 506 -7.04 15.93 3.08
CA VAL A 506 -7.78 14.67 2.89
C VAL A 506 -8.93 14.85 1.90
N PHE A 507 -9.70 15.93 2.04
CA PHE A 507 -10.81 16.24 1.15
C PHE A 507 -10.35 16.56 -0.28
N ALA A 508 -9.26 17.32 -0.43
CA ALA A 508 -8.66 17.63 -1.73
C ALA A 508 -8.16 16.36 -2.44
N CYS A 509 -7.48 15.46 -1.72
CA CYS A 509 -7.05 14.16 -2.24
C CYS A 509 -8.24 13.31 -2.68
N MET A 510 -9.33 13.27 -1.89
CA MET A 510 -10.55 12.54 -2.24
C MET A 510 -11.16 13.06 -3.54
N LEU A 511 -11.43 14.37 -3.64
CA LEU A 511 -12.00 14.97 -4.84
C LEU A 511 -11.11 14.75 -6.07
N ALA A 512 -9.80 14.93 -5.94
CA ALA A 512 -8.87 14.70 -7.04
C ALA A 512 -8.83 13.23 -7.48
N SER A 513 -8.90 12.28 -6.55
CA SER A 513 -8.94 10.85 -6.87
C SER A 513 -10.25 10.43 -7.55
N VAL A 514 -11.39 10.97 -7.12
CA VAL A 514 -12.70 10.73 -7.75
C VAL A 514 -12.69 11.31 -9.15
N LEU A 515 -12.25 12.56 -9.31
CA LEU A 515 -12.14 13.20 -10.62
C LEU A 515 -11.23 12.41 -11.56
N HIS A 516 -10.08 11.94 -11.07
CA HIS A 516 -9.17 11.11 -11.86
C HIS A 516 -9.85 9.83 -12.38
N ALA A 517 -10.62 9.12 -11.54
CA ALA A 517 -11.33 7.93 -12.01
C ALA A 517 -12.47 8.26 -12.98
N VAL A 518 -13.21 9.36 -12.77
CA VAL A 518 -14.23 9.81 -13.73
C VAL A 518 -13.59 10.11 -15.08
N LEU A 519 -12.44 10.79 -15.11
CA LEU A 519 -11.70 11.05 -16.34
C LEU A 519 -11.26 9.76 -17.05
N MET A 520 -10.84 8.73 -16.30
CA MET A 520 -10.51 7.42 -16.88
C MET A 520 -11.72 6.72 -17.49
N ILE A 521 -12.89 6.79 -16.82
CA ILE A 521 -14.14 6.24 -17.36
C ILE A 521 -14.56 7.01 -18.63
N VAL A 522 -14.42 8.34 -18.64
CA VAL A 522 -14.69 9.15 -19.84
C VAL A 522 -13.75 8.77 -20.98
N MET A 523 -12.45 8.55 -20.70
CA MET A 523 -11.49 8.06 -21.70
C MET A 523 -11.93 6.72 -22.29
N ILE A 524 -12.36 5.77 -21.45
CA ILE A 524 -12.91 4.48 -21.92
C ILE A 524 -14.11 4.71 -22.84
N ILE A 525 -15.08 5.54 -22.44
CA ILE A 525 -16.28 5.85 -23.23
C ILE A 525 -15.94 6.56 -24.55
N MET A 526 -14.92 7.43 -24.57
CA MET A 526 -14.48 8.07 -25.80
C MET A 526 -13.82 7.08 -26.76
N SER A 527 -13.02 6.14 -26.24
CA SER A 527 -12.45 5.05 -27.06
C SER A 527 -13.52 4.18 -27.73
N PHE A 528 -14.72 4.07 -27.14
CA PHE A 528 -15.86 3.37 -27.76
C PHE A 528 -16.44 4.08 -29.00
N ASN A 529 -16.31 5.40 -29.12
CA ASN A 529 -16.97 6.18 -30.17
C ASN A 529 -16.12 6.37 -31.43
N LEU A 530 -14.89 5.84 -31.47
CA LEU A 530 -14.01 5.91 -32.65
C LEU A 530 -14.26 4.72 -33.60
N PRO A 531 -14.50 4.95 -34.90
CA PRO A 531 -14.72 3.89 -35.87
C PRO A 531 -13.44 3.06 -36.11
N ALA A 532 -13.62 1.75 -36.32
CA ALA A 532 -12.59 0.72 -36.36
C ALA A 532 -11.57 0.82 -37.53
N GLU A 533 -11.69 1.79 -38.44
CA GLU A 533 -10.77 1.92 -39.59
C GLU A 533 -9.48 2.71 -39.29
N ALA A 534 -9.25 3.10 -38.03
CA ALA A 534 -8.03 3.79 -37.60
C ALA A 534 -7.05 2.88 -36.82
N HIS A 535 -6.95 1.60 -37.19
CA HIS A 535 -5.86 0.72 -36.76
C HIS A 535 -4.73 0.80 -37.80
N PRO A 536 -3.79 1.74 -37.63
CA PRO A 536 -2.56 1.37 -36.94
C PRO A 536 -2.20 2.43 -35.89
N SER A 537 -1.71 1.96 -34.74
CA SER A 537 -1.44 2.72 -33.51
C SER A 537 -2.71 3.18 -32.78
N ALA A 538 -3.16 2.36 -31.83
CA ALA A 538 -3.91 2.89 -30.70
C ALA A 538 -3.13 4.12 -30.17
N PRO A 539 -3.74 5.30 -30.03
CA PRO A 539 -3.02 6.45 -29.49
C PRO A 539 -2.44 6.01 -28.15
N HIS A 540 -1.15 6.20 -27.92
CA HIS A 540 -0.51 5.96 -26.64
C HIS A 540 -1.15 6.87 -25.58
N TYR A 541 -2.28 6.46 -25.03
CA TYR A 541 -2.88 7.00 -23.81
C TYR A 541 -2.16 6.46 -22.55
N SER A 542 -1.04 5.76 -22.76
CA SER A 542 -0.27 5.00 -21.78
C SER A 542 0.63 5.82 -20.85
N LEU A 543 0.62 7.17 -20.94
CA LEU A 543 1.52 8.02 -20.15
C LEU A 543 1.41 7.79 -18.63
N PHE A 544 0.24 7.34 -18.15
CA PHE A 544 -0.05 7.11 -16.74
C PHE A 544 -0.38 5.66 -16.36
N HIS A 545 -0.11 4.67 -17.22
CA HIS A 545 -0.29 3.25 -16.86
C HIS A 545 0.78 2.80 -15.86
N PHE A 546 0.45 2.69 -14.58
CA PHE A 546 1.39 2.23 -13.53
C PHE A 546 1.38 0.70 -13.32
N GLY A 547 0.58 -0.05 -14.09
CA GLY A 547 0.53 -1.50 -14.03
C GLY A 547 1.67 -2.21 -14.72
N VAL A 548 1.92 -3.44 -14.28
CA VAL A 548 2.83 -4.40 -14.91
C VAL A 548 2.28 -4.73 -16.30
N HIS A 549 2.87 -4.16 -17.35
CA HIS A 549 2.69 -4.72 -18.69
C HIS A 549 3.34 -6.10 -18.70
N VAL A 550 2.53 -7.14 -18.85
CA VAL A 550 3.02 -8.47 -19.21
C VAL A 550 3.20 -8.43 -20.71
N ASP A 551 4.45 -8.25 -21.16
CA ASP A 551 4.81 -8.37 -22.56
C ASP A 551 4.46 -9.77 -23.06
N PHE A 552 3.43 -9.87 -23.90
CA PHE A 552 3.27 -10.97 -24.83
C PHE A 552 4.13 -10.64 -26.04
N GLY A 553 5.24 -11.37 -26.19
CA GLY A 553 6.24 -11.12 -27.21
C GLY A 553 5.64 -10.97 -28.62
N GLY A 554 5.84 -9.79 -29.18
CA GLY A 554 5.65 -9.46 -30.58
C GLY A 554 6.46 -8.20 -30.87
N GLU A 555 7.56 -8.34 -31.61
CA GLU A 555 8.24 -7.19 -32.20
C GLU A 555 7.25 -6.53 -33.17
N VAL A 556 6.75 -5.35 -32.81
CA VAL A 556 5.96 -4.51 -33.70
C VAL A 556 6.85 -3.32 -34.05
N GLU A 557 7.26 -3.23 -35.31
CA GLU A 557 7.93 -2.07 -35.88
C GLU A 557 7.06 -0.81 -35.67
N GLU A 558 7.64 0.19 -35.02
CA GLU A 558 7.01 1.45 -34.66
C GLU A 558 7.08 2.42 -35.85
N GLU A 559 6.11 2.36 -36.77
CA GLU A 559 5.89 3.44 -37.74
C GLU A 559 5.15 4.61 -37.07
N THR A 560 5.77 5.80 -37.11
CA THR A 560 5.21 7.05 -36.61
C THR A 560 4.02 7.53 -37.46
N PRO A 561 2.80 7.72 -36.91
CA PRO A 561 1.74 8.40 -37.62
C PRO A 561 1.54 9.84 -37.11
N GLN A 562 1.45 10.75 -38.06
CA GLN A 562 1.12 12.16 -37.84
C GLN A 562 -0.29 12.36 -37.26
N PRO A 563 -0.54 13.49 -36.57
CA PRO A 563 -1.65 13.58 -35.65
C PRO A 563 -2.70 14.59 -36.12
N LYS A 564 -3.87 14.09 -36.54
CA LYS A 564 -5.06 14.90 -36.82
C LYS A 564 -6.17 14.46 -35.86
N GLY A 565 -6.33 15.22 -34.77
CA GLY A 565 -7.31 14.96 -33.69
C GLY A 565 -6.89 15.38 -32.27
N LYS A 566 -5.87 16.24 -32.12
CA LYS A 566 -5.02 16.38 -30.92
C LYS A 566 -5.56 17.16 -29.71
N LEU A 567 -6.62 17.97 -29.84
CA LEU A 567 -6.94 18.94 -28.78
C LEU A 567 -7.64 18.30 -27.57
N GLY A 568 -8.54 17.34 -27.78
CA GLY A 568 -9.30 16.69 -26.70
C GLY A 568 -8.45 15.77 -25.82
N GLY A 569 -7.56 14.97 -26.44
CA GLY A 569 -6.68 14.06 -25.71
C GLY A 569 -5.65 14.79 -24.84
N PHE A 570 -5.10 15.92 -25.33
CA PHE A 570 -4.14 16.71 -24.55
C PHE A 570 -4.78 17.33 -23.30
N PHE A 571 -6.03 17.81 -23.41
CA PHE A 571 -6.77 18.34 -22.27
C PHE A 571 -7.01 17.28 -21.18
N LEU A 572 -7.42 16.07 -21.57
CA LEU A 572 -7.67 14.97 -20.63
C LEU A 572 -6.39 14.54 -19.90
N VAL A 573 -5.27 14.41 -20.62
CA VAL A 573 -3.96 14.09 -20.04
C VAL A 573 -3.49 15.18 -19.09
N ALA A 574 -3.68 16.47 -19.43
CA ALA A 574 -3.35 17.58 -18.55
C ALA A 574 -4.21 17.58 -17.27
N CYS A 575 -5.52 17.33 -17.38
CA CYS A 575 -6.40 17.19 -16.23
C CYS A 575 -5.99 16.02 -15.32
N GLN A 576 -5.60 14.88 -15.89
CA GLN A 576 -5.10 13.74 -15.11
C GLN A 576 -3.82 14.08 -14.35
N ALA A 577 -2.88 14.79 -14.99
CA ALA A 577 -1.65 15.24 -14.36
C ALA A 577 -1.91 16.20 -13.20
N ILE A 578 -2.86 17.13 -13.37
CA ILE A 578 -3.28 18.06 -12.31
C ILE A 578 -3.91 17.30 -11.15
N CYS A 579 -4.80 16.34 -11.41
CA CYS A 579 -5.39 15.51 -10.36
C CYS A 579 -4.32 14.77 -9.55
N LEU A 580 -3.36 14.16 -10.24
CA LEU A 580 -2.24 13.49 -9.58
C LEU A 580 -1.42 14.48 -8.74
N ALA A 581 -1.06 15.65 -9.28
CA ALA A 581 -0.31 16.66 -8.55
C ALA A 581 -1.03 17.10 -7.26
N ILE A 582 -2.35 17.28 -7.30
CA ILE A 582 -3.16 17.58 -6.11
C ILE A 582 -3.10 16.43 -5.09
N VAL A 583 -3.18 15.18 -5.54
CA VAL A 583 -3.04 14.01 -4.66
C VAL A 583 -1.67 13.99 -3.98
N TYR A 584 -0.57 14.18 -4.72
CA TYR A 584 0.77 14.20 -4.13
C TYR A 584 0.97 15.38 -3.17
N ALA A 585 0.48 16.57 -3.51
CA ALA A 585 0.57 17.74 -2.65
C ALA A 585 -0.23 17.55 -1.35
N GLY A 586 -1.45 17.00 -1.44
CA GLY A 586 -2.27 16.71 -0.27
C GLY A 586 -1.66 15.62 0.62
N VAL A 587 -1.07 14.56 0.04
CA VAL A 587 -0.35 13.54 0.82
C VAL A 587 0.88 14.13 1.51
N ALA A 588 1.66 14.96 0.81
CA ALA A 588 2.81 15.65 1.41
C ALA A 588 2.36 16.57 2.56
N GLY A 589 1.22 17.25 2.39
CA GLY A 589 0.57 18.02 3.45
C GLY A 589 0.26 17.16 4.66
N ILE A 590 -0.47 16.03 4.49
CA ILE A 590 -0.86 15.15 5.61
C ILE A 590 0.34 14.54 6.35
N VAL A 591 1.45 14.28 5.64
CA VAL A 591 2.66 13.68 6.23
C VAL A 591 3.50 14.70 7.01
N THR A 592 3.44 15.98 6.63
CA THR A 592 4.16 17.08 7.29
C THR A 592 3.46 17.48 8.57
#